data_AF-A0A0H2RFN5-F1
#
_entry.id   AF-A0A0H2RFN5-F1
#
_cell.length_a   1.000
_cell.length_b   1.000
_cell.length_c   1.000
_cell.angle_alpha   90.00
_cell.angle_beta   90.00
_cell.angle_gamma   90.00
#
_symmetry.space_group_name_H-M   'P 1'
#
loop_
_entity.id
_entity.type
_entity.pdbx_description
1 polymer ?
#
loop_
_entity_poly.entity_id
_entity_poly.type
_entity_poly.pdbx_seq_one_letter_code
_entity_poly.pdbx_strand_id
1 'polypeptide(L)'
;MKTTFLSSVVLALCALQVSGSPIEERSPSVQKEVREVDGGFVSTCTDTTVNTSNVVLTTTCRNAAGDPITSSISLNSCIANANGQVVFRVGGNFANSCPGRAFLFTSTSAEMFAQCDNDSGQLVSSTIDLNSVFTNNNGILTCP
;
A
#
# COMPACT_ATOMS: atom_id res chain seq x y z
N MET A 1 1.86 -78.11 -25.91
CA MET A 1 1.98 -77.01 -26.89
C MET A 1 0.84 -76.03 -26.70
N LYS A 2 1.12 -74.85 -26.12
CA LYS A 2 0.34 -73.61 -26.21
C LYS A 2 0.92 -72.60 -25.22
N THR A 3 1.37 -71.45 -25.73
CA THR A 3 1.64 -70.13 -25.10
C THR A 3 2.69 -69.43 -25.99
N THR A 4 2.67 -68.14 -26.34
CA THR A 4 1.80 -66.99 -26.07
C THR A 4 2.12 -65.93 -27.13
N PHE A 5 1.15 -65.09 -27.46
CA PHE A 5 1.26 -63.98 -28.42
C PHE A 5 2.05 -62.79 -27.84
N LEU A 6 2.86 -62.14 -28.69
CA LEU A 6 3.28 -60.75 -28.55
C LEU A 6 2.90 -60.05 -29.87
N SER A 7 1.98 -59.09 -29.81
CA SER A 7 1.62 -58.25 -30.97
C SER A 7 1.70 -56.79 -30.59
N SER A 8 2.61 -56.10 -31.27
CA SER A 8 2.90 -54.69 -31.15
C SER A 8 1.82 -53.81 -31.81
N VAL A 9 1.47 -52.75 -31.10
CA VAL A 9 1.30 -51.35 -31.52
C VAL A 9 1.22 -51.09 -33.04
N VAL A 10 0.11 -50.50 -33.51
CA VAL A 10 0.10 -49.19 -34.22
C VAL A 10 -1.29 -48.54 -34.01
N LEU A 11 -1.33 -47.45 -33.24
CA LEU A 11 -2.48 -46.52 -33.21
C LEU A 11 -2.41 -45.64 -34.46
N ALA A 12 -3.49 -45.61 -35.22
CA ALA A 12 -3.83 -44.53 -36.14
C ALA A 12 -5.16 -43.95 -35.67
N LEU A 13 -5.23 -42.62 -35.48
CA LEU A 13 -6.34 -41.78 -35.94
C LEU A 13 -6.01 -40.30 -35.65
N CYS A 14 -5.73 -39.55 -36.71
CA CYS A 14 -5.78 -38.09 -36.70
C CYS A 14 -7.25 -37.64 -36.71
N ALA A 15 -7.63 -36.77 -35.78
CA ALA A 15 -8.78 -35.89 -35.92
C ALA A 15 -8.46 -34.56 -35.21
N LEU A 16 -8.03 -33.56 -35.98
CA LEU A 16 -7.97 -32.17 -35.52
C LEU A 16 -9.36 -31.57 -35.72
N GLN A 17 -10.07 -31.29 -34.61
CA GLN A 17 -11.23 -30.41 -34.62
C GLN A 17 -10.77 -28.99 -34.29
N VAL A 18 -10.89 -28.10 -35.27
CA VAL A 18 -10.81 -26.65 -35.06
C VAL A 18 -12.15 -26.22 -34.46
N SER A 19 -12.14 -25.92 -33.16
CA SER A 19 -13.22 -25.16 -32.52
C SER A 19 -12.80 -23.70 -32.47
N GLY A 20 -13.40 -22.87 -33.33
CA GLY A 20 -13.32 -21.43 -33.18
C GLY A 20 -14.01 -21.01 -31.89
N SER A 21 -13.30 -20.30 -31.02
CA SER A 21 -13.88 -19.66 -29.83
C SER A 21 -14.44 -18.28 -30.21
N PRO A 22 -15.57 -17.85 -29.62
CA PRO A 22 -16.07 -16.49 -29.79
C PRO A 22 -15.05 -15.50 -29.23
N ILE A 23 -14.68 -14.49 -30.03
CA ILE A 23 -13.90 -13.34 -29.56
C ILE A 23 -14.88 -12.49 -28.74
N GLU A 24 -14.81 -12.62 -27.42
CA GLU A 24 -15.47 -11.70 -26.51
C GLU A 24 -14.71 -10.38 -26.53
N GLU A 25 -15.31 -9.37 -27.17
CA GLU A 25 -14.81 -8.00 -27.23
C GLU A 25 -14.92 -7.38 -25.83
N ARG A 26 -13.95 -7.71 -24.97
CA ARG A 26 -13.85 -7.15 -23.64
C ARG A 26 -13.30 -5.73 -23.75
N SER A 27 -14.23 -4.78 -23.81
CA SER A 27 -13.99 -3.36 -23.60
C SER A 27 -12.99 -3.17 -22.45
N PRO A 28 -11.92 -2.37 -22.62
CA PRO A 28 -10.98 -2.11 -21.54
C PRO A 28 -11.71 -1.27 -20.48
N SER A 29 -12.17 -1.95 -19.43
CA SER A 29 -12.56 -1.32 -18.19
C SER A 29 -11.41 -0.42 -17.76
N VAL A 30 -11.69 0.90 -17.70
CA VAL A 30 -10.84 1.92 -17.10
C VAL A 30 -10.43 1.41 -15.72
N GLN A 31 -9.23 0.84 -15.63
CA GLN A 31 -8.61 0.58 -14.36
C GLN A 31 -8.28 1.96 -13.82
N LYS A 32 -9.10 2.44 -12.89
CA LYS A 32 -8.68 3.47 -11.96
C LYS A 32 -7.49 2.86 -11.24
N GLU A 33 -6.29 3.18 -11.71
CA GLU A 33 -5.05 2.90 -10.99
C GLU A 33 -5.27 3.38 -9.56
N VAL A 34 -5.52 2.43 -8.66
CA VAL A 34 -5.21 2.65 -7.27
C VAL A 34 -3.70 2.83 -7.33
N ARG A 35 -3.22 4.07 -7.23
CA ARG A 35 -1.80 4.31 -7.01
C ARG A 35 -1.49 3.56 -5.72
N GLU A 36 -0.88 2.38 -5.84
CA GLU A 36 -0.13 1.79 -4.75
C GLU A 36 0.89 2.86 -4.39
N VAL A 37 0.66 3.51 -3.25
CA VAL A 37 1.63 4.43 -2.70
C VAL A 37 2.77 3.53 -2.28
N ASP A 38 3.91 3.65 -2.97
CA ASP A 38 5.15 2.92 -2.69
C ASP A 38 5.73 3.38 -1.34
N GLY A 39 5.03 3.10 -0.24
CA GLY A 39 5.48 3.37 1.12
C GLY A 39 6.62 2.43 1.55
N GLY A 40 6.64 2.02 2.81
CA GLY A 40 7.50 0.96 3.31
C GLY A 40 8.67 1.42 4.17
N PHE A 41 8.63 2.64 4.71
CA PHE A 41 9.73 3.17 5.53
C PHE A 41 10.06 2.29 6.75
N VAL A 42 9.07 1.62 7.36
CA VAL A 42 9.26 0.84 8.60
C VAL A 42 10.34 -0.24 8.47
N SER A 43 10.53 -0.81 7.27
CA SER A 43 11.54 -1.85 7.02
C SER A 43 13.00 -1.35 7.15
N THR A 44 13.22 -0.04 7.05
CA THR A 44 14.56 0.57 6.99
C THR A 44 14.76 1.68 8.02
N CYS A 45 13.76 1.98 8.84
CA CYS A 45 13.81 3.06 9.80
C CYS A 45 13.53 2.59 11.24
N THR A 46 14.07 3.33 12.21
CA THR A 46 13.95 3.12 13.65
C THR A 46 13.67 4.44 14.37
N ASP A 47 13.45 4.36 15.68
CA ASP A 47 13.33 5.54 16.56
C ASP A 47 12.22 6.52 16.12
N THR A 48 11.13 5.96 15.62
CA THR A 48 10.00 6.70 15.07
C THR A 48 9.20 7.36 16.18
N THR A 49 9.02 8.67 16.08
CA THR A 49 8.24 9.48 17.03
C THR A 49 7.39 10.51 16.30
N VAL A 50 6.29 10.94 16.92
CA VAL A 50 5.44 12.02 16.41
C VAL A 50 5.31 13.11 17.47
N ASN A 51 5.60 14.35 17.07
CA ASN A 51 5.17 15.51 17.85
C ASN A 51 3.69 15.78 17.53
N THR A 52 2.81 15.50 18.50
CA THR A 52 1.36 15.57 18.32
C THR A 52 0.82 17.00 18.24
N SER A 53 1.58 17.99 18.71
CA SER A 53 1.21 19.41 18.68
C SER A 53 1.34 20.01 17.27
N ASN A 54 2.35 19.59 16.50
CA ASN A 54 2.58 20.08 15.13
C ASN A 54 2.51 18.98 14.06
N VAL A 55 2.10 17.77 14.44
CA VAL A 55 1.96 16.57 13.59
C VAL A 55 3.20 16.29 12.73
N VAL A 56 4.39 16.47 13.29
CA VAL A 56 5.66 16.12 12.64
C VAL A 56 6.09 14.71 13.04
N LEU A 57 6.25 13.85 12.04
CA LEU A 57 6.82 12.51 12.15
C LEU A 57 8.34 12.62 11.99
N THR A 58 9.08 12.08 12.94
CA THR A 58 10.55 12.02 12.94
C THR A 58 10.97 10.56 13.05
N THR A 59 11.93 10.15 12.24
CA THR A 59 12.44 8.77 12.23
C THR A 59 13.90 8.74 11.76
N THR A 60 14.62 7.68 12.09
CA THR A 60 16.01 7.45 11.66
C THR A 60 16.03 6.33 10.65
N CYS A 61 16.33 6.64 9.39
CA CYS A 61 16.30 5.71 8.28
C CYS A 61 17.70 5.39 7.76
N ARG A 62 17.95 4.15 7.34
CA ARG A 62 19.20 3.79 6.66
C ARG A 62 19.24 4.41 5.25
N ASN A 63 20.36 5.02 4.89
CA ASN A 63 20.64 5.44 3.52
C ASN A 63 21.20 4.27 2.67
N ALA A 64 21.55 4.51 1.40
CA ALA A 64 22.09 3.51 0.49
C ALA A 64 23.49 2.98 0.90
N ALA A 65 24.24 3.73 1.71
CA ALA A 65 25.50 3.28 2.30
C ALA A 65 25.30 2.48 3.60
N GLY A 66 24.06 2.41 4.11
CA GLY A 66 23.72 1.78 5.39
C GLY A 66 23.82 2.71 6.60
N ASP A 67 24.21 3.98 6.41
CA ASP A 67 24.32 4.94 7.51
C ASP A 67 22.94 5.37 8.01
N PRO A 68 22.76 5.57 9.33
CA PRO A 68 21.53 6.09 9.89
C PRO A 68 21.41 7.61 9.64
N ILE A 69 20.31 8.03 9.03
CA ILE A 69 19.97 9.43 8.77
C ILE A 69 18.63 9.73 9.44
N THR A 70 18.62 10.71 10.34
CA THR A 70 17.37 11.20 10.94
C THR A 70 16.74 12.25 10.04
N SER A 71 15.47 12.07 9.73
CA SER A 71 14.67 13.03 8.96
C SER A 71 13.27 13.18 9.53
N SER A 72 12.63 14.30 9.18
CA SER A 72 11.29 14.64 9.67
C SER A 72 10.41 15.14 8.54
N ILE A 73 9.12 14.83 8.62
CA ILE A 73 8.10 15.28 7.69
C ILE A 73 6.82 15.66 8.43
N SER A 74 6.12 16.70 7.98
CA SER A 74 4.79 17.02 8.51
C SER A 74 3.78 16.04 7.93
N LEU A 75 2.98 15.38 8.78
CA LEU A 75 1.91 14.51 8.30
C LEU A 75 0.86 15.27 7.44
N ASN A 76 0.73 16.59 7.64
CA ASN A 76 -0.12 17.45 6.80
C ASN A 76 0.31 17.50 5.33
N SER A 77 1.58 17.20 5.00
CA SER A 77 2.02 17.21 3.61
C SER A 77 1.51 16.02 2.81
N CYS A 78 1.00 14.97 3.45
CA CYS A 78 0.67 13.70 2.79
C CYS A 78 -0.67 13.10 3.23
N ILE A 79 -1.31 13.62 4.29
CA ILE A 79 -2.56 13.07 4.83
C ILE A 79 -3.65 14.15 4.79
N ALA A 80 -4.82 13.77 4.27
CA ALA A 80 -6.03 14.58 4.28
C ALA A 80 -7.14 13.91 5.10
N ASN A 81 -8.08 14.72 5.54
CA ASN A 81 -9.40 14.27 5.94
C ASN A 81 -10.33 14.31 4.73
N ALA A 82 -10.98 13.19 4.42
CA ALA A 82 -12.01 13.07 3.40
C ALA A 82 -13.32 12.61 4.07
N ASN A 83 -14.15 13.57 4.47
CA ASN A 83 -15.45 13.33 5.12
C ASN A 83 -15.35 12.37 6.34
N GLY A 84 -14.40 12.62 7.23
CA GLY A 84 -14.14 11.83 8.43
C GLY A 84 -13.13 10.67 8.24
N GLN A 85 -12.70 10.42 7.01
CA GLN A 85 -11.72 9.36 6.70
C GLN A 85 -10.33 9.95 6.46
N VAL A 86 -9.32 9.47 7.20
CA VAL A 86 -7.93 9.78 6.88
C VAL A 86 -7.49 9.04 5.63
N VAL A 87 -6.96 9.78 4.66
CA VAL A 87 -6.50 9.25 3.37
C VAL A 87 -5.17 9.87 2.98
N PHE A 88 -4.41 9.14 2.15
CA PHE A 88 -3.28 9.74 1.46
C PHE A 88 -3.74 10.83 0.49
N ARG A 89 -3.15 12.02 0.63
CA ARG A 89 -3.29 13.14 -0.30
C ARG A 89 -2.16 14.14 -0.06
N VAL A 90 -1.37 14.42 -1.09
CA VAL A 90 -0.35 15.47 -1.05
C VAL A 90 -0.99 16.82 -0.69
N GLY A 91 -0.39 17.52 0.27
CA GLY A 91 -0.90 18.79 0.80
C GLY A 91 -2.25 18.68 1.53
N GLY A 92 -2.55 17.52 2.11
CA GLY A 92 -3.86 17.19 2.64
C GLY A 92 -4.32 17.95 3.89
N ASN A 93 -3.39 18.43 4.72
CA ASN A 93 -3.67 19.26 5.91
C ASN A 93 -4.73 18.69 6.89
N PHE A 94 -4.77 17.36 7.09
CA PHE A 94 -5.77 16.70 7.93
C PHE A 94 -5.87 17.24 9.37
N ALA A 95 -4.75 17.72 9.94
CA ALA A 95 -4.67 18.03 11.37
C ALA A 95 -5.64 19.14 11.82
N ASN A 96 -6.10 19.99 10.89
CA ASN A 96 -7.06 21.07 11.14
C ASN A 96 -8.46 20.55 11.49
N SER A 97 -8.82 19.37 11.00
CA SER A 97 -10.16 18.77 11.13
C SER A 97 -10.13 17.42 11.84
N CYS A 98 -9.00 17.06 12.46
CA CYS A 98 -8.82 15.75 13.10
C CYS A 98 -8.23 15.91 14.50
N PRO A 99 -9.00 16.40 15.49
CA PRO A 99 -8.47 16.76 16.81
C PRO A 99 -7.98 15.56 17.63
N GLY A 100 -8.63 14.39 17.48
CA GLY A 100 -8.23 13.16 18.16
C GLY A 100 -7.24 12.38 17.33
N ARG A 101 -6.03 12.12 17.84
CA ARG A 101 -4.98 11.37 17.13
C ARG A 101 -4.22 10.48 18.11
N ALA A 102 -3.98 9.23 17.71
CA ALA A 102 -3.11 8.29 18.42
C ALA A 102 -2.25 7.53 17.42
N PHE A 103 -1.03 7.21 17.83
CA PHE A 103 -0.01 6.61 16.97
C PHE A 103 0.50 5.32 17.60
N LEU A 104 0.63 4.27 16.79
CA LEU A 104 1.21 3.00 17.19
C LEU A 104 2.35 2.65 16.22
N PHE A 105 3.56 2.55 16.77
CA PHE A 105 4.75 2.18 16.01
C PHE A 105 5.34 0.88 16.56
N THR A 106 5.64 -0.04 15.67
CA THR A 106 6.41 -1.25 15.95
C THR A 106 7.53 -1.40 14.92
N SER A 107 8.33 -2.46 15.01
CA SER A 107 9.32 -2.78 13.99
C SER A 107 8.72 -3.21 12.65
N THR A 108 7.40 -3.46 12.57
CA THR A 108 6.73 -3.93 11.36
C THR A 108 5.44 -3.17 11.02
N SER A 109 5.01 -2.23 11.86
CA SER A 109 3.79 -1.44 11.63
C SER A 109 3.96 0.02 12.06
N ALA A 110 3.24 0.90 11.38
CA ALA A 110 3.13 2.32 11.71
C ALA A 110 1.70 2.78 11.47
N GLU A 111 0.85 2.76 12.49
CA GLU A 111 -0.57 3.07 12.36
C GLU A 111 -0.91 4.41 13.02
N MET A 112 -1.78 5.18 12.40
CA MET A 112 -2.42 6.35 12.99
C MET A 112 -3.92 6.13 13.09
N PHE A 113 -4.44 6.22 14.32
CA PHE A 113 -5.86 6.36 14.59
C PHE A 113 -6.21 7.84 14.65
N ALA A 114 -7.27 8.25 13.96
CA ALA A 114 -7.73 9.62 13.91
C ALA A 114 -9.24 9.71 14.16
N GLN A 115 -9.65 10.79 14.81
CA GLN A 115 -11.04 11.23 14.90
C GLN A 115 -11.16 12.54 14.15
N CYS A 116 -11.90 12.52 13.05
CA CYS A 116 -11.97 13.61 12.09
C CYS A 116 -13.40 14.09 11.87
N ASP A 117 -13.58 15.39 11.71
CA ASP A 117 -14.87 15.97 11.34
C ASP A 117 -15.30 15.48 9.96
N ASN A 118 -16.53 15.02 9.84
CA ASN A 118 -17.19 14.79 8.56
C ASN A 118 -17.90 16.07 8.08
N ASP A 119 -18.50 16.04 6.89
CA ASP A 119 -19.16 17.21 6.29
C ASP A 119 -20.40 17.67 7.09
N SER A 120 -20.91 16.81 7.97
CA SER A 120 -22.00 17.10 8.93
C SER A 120 -21.48 17.64 10.27
N GLY A 121 -20.17 17.86 10.43
CA GLY A 121 -19.54 18.34 11.67
C GLY A 121 -19.48 17.30 12.80
N GLN A 122 -19.58 16.01 12.47
CA GLN A 122 -19.46 14.92 13.45
C GLN A 122 -18.06 14.31 13.40
N LEU A 123 -17.50 13.97 14.57
CA LEU A 123 -16.25 13.23 14.66
C LEU A 123 -16.47 11.76 14.28
N VAL A 124 -15.76 11.33 13.24
CA VAL A 124 -15.71 9.96 12.75
C VAL A 124 -14.31 9.39 12.99
N SER A 125 -14.25 8.18 13.54
CA SER A 125 -12.99 7.47 13.72
C SER A 125 -12.56 6.80 12.42
N SER A 126 -11.29 6.93 12.06
CA SER A 126 -10.65 6.22 10.96
C SER A 126 -9.19 5.89 11.29
N THR A 127 -8.62 4.92 10.58
CA THR A 127 -7.24 4.48 10.75
C THR A 127 -6.53 4.54 9.40
N ILE A 128 -5.26 4.92 9.40
CA ILE A 128 -4.38 4.85 8.24
C ILE A 128 -3.07 4.18 8.61
N ASP A 129 -2.59 3.30 7.74
CA ASP A 129 -1.24 2.76 7.81
C ASP A 129 -0.25 3.79 7.24
N LEU A 130 0.53 4.43 8.10
CA LEU A 130 1.58 5.37 7.71
C LEU A 130 2.70 4.67 6.94
N ASN A 131 2.91 3.37 7.14
CA ASN A 131 3.85 2.62 6.32
C ASN A 131 3.40 2.54 4.87
N SER A 132 2.10 2.59 4.58
CA SER A 132 1.59 2.72 3.20
C SER A 132 1.74 4.12 2.62
N VAL A 133 2.00 5.14 3.44
CA VAL A 133 2.02 6.56 3.04
C VAL A 133 3.43 7.10 2.81
N PHE A 134 4.37 6.67 3.66
CA PHE A 134 5.72 7.23 3.70
C PHE A 134 6.77 6.22 3.26
N THR A 135 7.78 6.75 2.58
CA THR A 135 8.88 6.00 1.98
C THR A 135 10.20 6.56 2.50
N ASN A 136 11.18 5.68 2.66
CA ASN A 136 12.55 6.10 2.88
C ASN A 136 13.27 6.31 1.54
N ASN A 137 13.62 7.54 1.22
CA ASN A 137 14.44 7.90 0.07
C ASN A 137 15.86 8.26 0.52
N ASN A 138 16.76 7.26 0.51
CA ASN A 138 18.18 7.41 0.86
C ASN A 138 18.41 8.09 2.24
N GLY A 139 17.64 7.69 3.25
CA GLY A 139 17.69 8.24 4.61
C GLY A 139 16.69 9.38 4.86
N ILE A 140 16.05 9.90 3.81
CA ILE A 140 15.09 11.00 3.90
C ILE A 140 13.67 10.46 3.77
N LEU A 141 12.84 10.72 4.80
CA LEU A 141 11.44 10.34 4.79
C LEU A 141 10.64 11.24 3.83
N THR A 142 9.94 10.64 2.89
CA THR A 142 9.14 11.32 1.86
C THR A 142 7.77 10.67 1.70
N CYS A 143 6.87 11.31 0.97
CA CYS A 143 5.69 10.65 0.38
C CYS A 143 5.68 10.92 -1.14
N PRO A 144 5.32 9.92 -1.96
CA PRO A 144 5.45 9.98 -3.42
C PRO A 144 4.37 10.82 -4.13
#